data_AF-A0A7W4WFN7-F1
#
_entry.id   AF-A0A7W4WFN7-F1
#
_cell.length_a   1.000
_cell.length_b   1.000
_cell.length_c   1.000
_cell.angle_alpha   90.00
_cell.angle_beta   90.00
_cell.angle_gamma   90.00
#
_symmetry.space_group_name_H-M   'P 1'
#
loop_
_entity.id
_entity.type
_entity.pdbx_description
1 polymer ?
#
loop_
_entity_poly.entity_id
_entity_poly.type
_entity_poly.pdbx_seq_one_letter_code
_entity_poly.pdbx_strand_id
1 'polypeptide(L)'
;MWSLQWEEALNRAERALNDMRLQGIRTTAPYYRQILQHPDFRAGSFDTSFVDQHPELLEYSERSRPEDVALAIAAAIAAHAGL
;
A
#
# COMPACT_ATOMS: atom_id res chain seq x y z
N MET A 1 12.92 -7.73 -6.27
CA MET A 1 13.84 -7.68 -5.11
C MET A 1 14.56 -9.02 -5.02
N TRP A 2 15.81 -9.03 -4.56
CA TRP A 2 16.61 -10.26 -4.50
C TRP A 2 16.98 -10.60 -3.06
N SER A 3 16.94 -11.89 -2.74
CA SER A 3 17.53 -12.54 -1.56
C SER A 3 17.77 -14.03 -1.89
N LEU A 4 18.58 -14.71 -1.07
CA LEU A 4 18.75 -16.16 -1.06
C LEU A 4 17.52 -16.91 -0.52
N GLN A 5 16.63 -16.23 0.21
CA GLN A 5 15.44 -16.82 0.81
C GLN A 5 14.18 -16.11 0.33
N TRP A 6 13.14 -16.89 0.02
CA TRP A 6 11.86 -16.38 -0.48
C TRP A 6 11.21 -15.37 0.46
N GLU A 7 11.09 -15.76 1.73
CA GLU A 7 10.52 -14.92 2.78
C GLU A 7 11.25 -13.57 2.91
N GLU A 8 12.59 -13.57 2.80
CA GLU A 8 13.36 -12.33 2.85
C GLU A 8 13.16 -11.49 1.56
N ALA A 9 13.05 -12.12 0.39
CA ALA A 9 12.75 -11.42 -0.85
C ALA A 9 11.39 -10.72 -0.78
N LEU A 10 10.37 -11.37 -0.19
CA LEU A 10 9.05 -10.79 0.07
C LEU A 10 9.12 -9.61 1.04
N ASN A 11 9.80 -9.77 2.17
CA ASN A 11 9.97 -8.70 3.15
C ASN A 11 10.72 -7.49 2.56
N ARG A 12 11.72 -7.74 1.70
CA ARG A 12 12.41 -6.69 0.95
C ARG A 12 11.49 -5.99 -0.05
N ALA A 13 10.61 -6.73 -0.73
CA ALA A 13 9.62 -6.16 -1.66
C ALA A 13 8.61 -5.29 -0.92
N GLU A 14 8.08 -5.76 0.21
CA GLU A 14 7.16 -4.98 1.04
C GLU A 14 7.83 -3.70 1.54
N ARG A 15 9.07 -3.77 2.01
CA ARG A 15 9.86 -2.59 2.39
C ARG A 15 10.03 -1.63 1.22
N ALA A 16 10.42 -2.11 0.04
CA ALA A 16 10.60 -1.25 -1.13
C ALA A 16 9.31 -0.51 -1.52
N LEU A 17 8.16 -1.18 -1.45
CA LEU A 17 6.86 -0.53 -1.65
C LEU A 17 6.56 0.51 -0.56
N ASN A 18 6.93 0.23 0.69
CA ASN A 18 6.78 1.16 1.80
C ASN A 18 7.76 2.35 1.75
N ASP A 19 8.90 2.21 1.08
CA ASP A 19 9.89 3.27 0.89
C ASP A 19 9.56 4.16 -0.32
N MET A 20 8.72 3.67 -1.23
CA MET A 20 8.27 4.45 -2.38
C MET A 20 7.50 5.70 -1.91
N ARG A 21 7.96 6.88 -2.34
CA ARG A 21 7.36 8.18 -2.06
C ARG A 21 6.94 8.83 -3.37
N LEU A 22 5.74 8.51 -3.82
CA LEU A 22 5.08 9.15 -4.95
C LEU A 22 3.87 9.90 -4.43
N GLN A 23 3.71 11.15 -4.87
CA GLN A 23 2.63 12.04 -4.45
C GLN A 23 1.89 12.57 -5.69
N GLY A 24 0.62 12.91 -5.53
CA GLY A 24 -0.20 13.47 -6.62
C GLY A 24 -0.75 12.46 -7.64
N ILE A 25 -0.28 11.21 -7.64
CA ILE A 25 -0.77 10.15 -8.54
C ILE A 25 -1.17 8.89 -7.77
N ARG A 26 -2.19 8.18 -8.29
CA ARG A 26 -2.53 6.84 -7.80
C ARG A 26 -1.53 5.83 -8.35
N THR A 27 -1.17 4.86 -7.53
CA THR A 27 -0.24 3.78 -7.90
C THR A 27 -0.80 2.43 -7.48
N THR A 28 -0.28 1.36 -8.07
CA THR A 28 -0.65 -0.03 -7.72
C THR A 28 0.08 -0.55 -6.48
N ALA A 29 0.86 0.30 -5.78
CA ALA A 29 1.61 -0.13 -4.60
C ALA A 29 0.74 -0.73 -3.48
N PRO A 30 -0.45 -0.16 -3.14
CA PRO A 30 -1.32 -0.76 -2.14
C PRO A 30 -1.81 -2.16 -2.55
N TYR A 31 -2.14 -2.33 -3.82
CA TYR A 31 -2.56 -3.62 -4.38
C TYR A 31 -1.44 -4.67 -4.29
N TYR A 32 -0.21 -4.34 -4.71
CA TYR A 32 0.92 -5.25 -4.57
C TYR A 32 1.24 -5.60 -3.12
N ARG A 33 0.96 -4.71 -2.16
CA ARG A 33 1.09 -5.04 -0.73
C ARG A 33 0.09 -6.10 -0.30
N GLN A 34 -1.16 -6.06 -0.80
CA GLN A 34 -2.14 -7.12 -0.52
C GLN A 34 -1.63 -8.48 -1.01
N ILE A 35 -1.09 -8.53 -2.24
CA ILE A 35 -0.51 -9.76 -2.80
C ILE A 35 0.64 -10.28 -1.93
N LEU A 36 1.60 -9.41 -1.55
CA LEU A 36 2.75 -9.81 -0.72
C LEU A 36 2.35 -10.29 0.69
N GLN A 37 1.20 -9.87 1.19
CA GLN A 37 0.67 -10.26 2.50
C GLN A 37 -0.22 -11.51 2.42
N HIS A 38 -0.69 -11.89 1.23
CA HIS A 38 -1.56 -13.03 1.04
C HIS A 38 -0.85 -14.36 1.39
N PRO A 39 -1.43 -15.22 2.26
CA PRO A 39 -0.78 -16.45 2.71
C PRO A 39 -0.33 -17.37 1.58
N ASP A 40 -1.17 -17.58 0.57
CA ASP A 40 -0.85 -18.49 -0.56
C ASP A 40 0.29 -17.95 -1.42
N PHE A 41 0.37 -16.62 -1.57
CA PHE A 41 1.50 -15.99 -2.26
C PHE A 41 2.79 -16.16 -1.46
N ARG A 42 2.73 -15.97 -0.14
CA ARG A 42 3.90 -16.20 0.75
C ARG A 42 4.33 -17.65 0.79
N ALA A 43 3.39 -18.60 0.72
CA ALA A 43 3.67 -20.03 0.66
C ALA A 43 4.24 -20.46 -0.71
N GLY A 44 4.18 -19.60 -1.73
CA GLY A 44 4.59 -19.96 -3.10
C GLY A 44 3.58 -20.89 -3.80
N SER A 45 2.35 -20.96 -3.30
CA SER A 45 1.29 -21.82 -3.82
C SER A 45 0.28 -20.99 -4.60
N PHE A 46 0.62 -20.66 -5.85
CA PHE A 46 -0.25 -19.87 -6.73
C PHE A 46 0.01 -20.21 -8.20
N ASP A 47 -0.95 -19.90 -9.06
CA ASP A 47 -0.85 -20.03 -10.50
C ASP A 47 -1.33 -18.75 -11.21
N THR A 48 -1.53 -18.83 -12.53
CA THR A 48 -1.95 -17.69 -13.35
C THR A 48 -3.34 -17.15 -13.00
N SER A 49 -4.18 -17.93 -12.33
CA SER A 49 -5.53 -17.54 -11.93
C SER A 49 -5.62 -16.92 -10.54
N PHE A 50 -4.51 -16.84 -9.80
CA PHE A 50 -4.45 -16.31 -8.43
C PHE A 50 -5.20 -14.98 -8.28
N VAL A 51 -4.91 -14.00 -9.15
CA VAL A 51 -5.56 -12.68 -9.05
C VAL A 51 -7.08 -12.76 -9.24
N ASP A 52 -7.55 -13.58 -10.18
CA ASP A 52 -8.98 -13.72 -10.47
C ASP A 52 -9.72 -14.44 -9.33
N GLN A 53 -9.03 -15.34 -8.62
CA GLN A 53 -9.58 -16.08 -7.48
C GLN A 53 -9.65 -15.25 -6.20
N HIS A 54 -8.89 -14.15 -6.12
CA HIS A 54 -8.76 -13.33 -4.92
C HIS A 54 -9.21 -11.87 -5.15
N PRO A 55 -10.50 -11.63 -5.46
CA PRO A 55 -11.02 -10.26 -5.66
C PRO A 55 -10.88 -9.36 -4.42
N GLU A 56 -10.79 -9.96 -3.23
CA GLU A 56 -10.53 -9.27 -1.97
C GLU A 56 -9.19 -8.51 -1.95
N LEU A 57 -8.25 -8.84 -2.84
CA LEU A 57 -6.99 -8.09 -2.98
C LEU A 57 -7.20 -6.63 -3.42
N LEU A 58 -8.38 -6.31 -3.98
CA LEU A 58 -8.79 -4.95 -4.31
C LEU A 58 -9.42 -4.20 -3.13
N GLU A 59 -9.76 -4.90 -2.05
CA GLU A 59 -10.34 -4.34 -0.84
C GLU A 59 -9.26 -3.77 0.09
N TYR A 60 -8.60 -2.70 -0.36
CA TYR A 60 -7.63 -1.96 0.47
C TYR A 60 -8.07 -0.53 0.71
N SER A 61 -7.79 -0.03 1.92
CA SER A 61 -7.98 1.39 2.22
C SER A 61 -6.84 2.21 1.62
N GLU A 62 -7.16 3.21 0.81
CA GLU A 62 -6.20 4.29 0.53
C GLU A 62 -5.97 5.06 1.83
N ARG A 63 -4.71 5.15 2.27
CA ARG A 63 -4.36 5.98 3.44
C ARG A 63 -4.71 7.43 3.13
N SER A 64 -5.29 8.14 4.12
CA SER A 64 -5.52 9.58 4.03
C SER A 64 -4.21 10.26 3.64
N ARG A 65 -4.29 11.14 2.65
CA ARG A 65 -3.10 11.78 2.14
C ARG A 65 -2.65 12.86 3.12
N PRO A 66 -1.34 13.05 3.31
CA PRO A 66 -0.84 14.08 4.21
C PRO A 66 -1.39 15.48 3.89
N GLU A 67 -1.64 15.78 2.61
CA GLU A 67 -2.26 17.01 2.16
C GLU A 67 -3.70 17.20 2.68
N ASP A 68 -4.49 16.13 2.76
CA ASP A 68 -5.88 16.19 3.27
C ASP A 68 -5.86 16.50 4.77
N VAL A 69 -4.93 15.89 5.50
CA VAL A 69 -4.74 16.13 6.94
C VAL A 69 -4.24 17.54 7.19
N ALA A 70 -3.26 18.01 6.41
CA ALA A 70 -2.75 19.36 6.50
C ALA A 70 -3.83 20.41 6.21
N LEU A 71 -4.67 20.17 5.19
CA LEU A 71 -5.80 21.03 4.85
C LEU A 71 -6.81 21.09 6.00
N ALA A 72 -7.18 19.94 6.58
CA ALA A 72 -8.11 19.87 7.70
C ALA A 72 -7.59 20.65 8.92
N ILE A 73 -6.31 20.50 9.25
CA ILE A 73 -5.67 21.23 10.35
C ILE A 73 -5.64 22.74 10.05
N ALA A 74 -5.24 23.13 8.84
CA ALA A 74 -5.18 24.53 8.44
C ALA A 74 -6.56 25.21 8.50
N ALA A 75 -7.61 24.54 8.01
CA ALA A 75 -8.98 25.01 8.09
C ALA A 75 -9.46 25.18 9.53
N ALA A 76 -9.13 24.23 10.42
CA ALA A 76 -9.48 24.33 11.84
C ALA A 76 -8.78 25.52 12.53
N ILE A 77 -7.50 25.75 12.21
CA ILE A 77 -6.75 26.90 12.75
C ILE A 77 -7.35 28.21 12.24
N ALA A 78 -7.65 28.32 10.94
CA ALA A 78 -8.25 29.53 10.35
C ALA A 78 -9.60 29.86 11.02
N ALA A 79 -10.49 28.87 11.15
CA ALA A 79 -11.78 29.02 11.80
C ALA A 79 -11.67 29.41 13.28
N HIS A 80 -10.65 28.90 13.99
CA HIS A 80 -10.40 29.25 15.39
C HIS A 80 -9.79 30.65 15.56
N ALA A 81 -8.90 31.06 14.66
CA ALA A 81 -8.19 32.34 14.73
C ALA A 81 -9.01 33.53 14.20
N GLY A 82 -10.21 33.29 13.64
CA GLY A 82 -11.08 34.33 13.10
C GLY A 82 -10.61 34.92 11.76
N LEU A 83 -9.87 34.13 10.97
CA LEU A 83 -9.57 34.42 9.56
C LEU A 83 -10.71 33.94 8.66
#